data_AF-A0A7S1GL82-F1
#
_entry.id   AF-A0A7S1GL82-F1
#
_cell.length_a   1.000
_cell.length_b   1.000
_cell.length_c   1.000
_cell.angle_alpha   90.00
_cell.angle_beta   90.00
_cell.angle_gamma   90.00
#
_symmetry.space_group_name_H-M   'P 1'
#
loop_
_entity.id
_entity.type
_entity.pdbx_description
1 polymer ?
#
loop_
_entity_poly.entity_id
_entity_poly.type
_entity_poly.pdbx_seq_one_letter_code
_entity_poly.pdbx_strand_id
1 'polypeptide(L)'
;MSIARDLYLQRFRSLEDRKKVALRFKEHFESDAIWNSPPKLDVQRTTLRIGFTELSRSVNIGRTDPEERCSEDLVLFRTLFPSLEAVARCITMKWPCLLVGPSCSGKTTVIRTLGELCNRRIIQVNLTPSSDVNELVGGFEQVDNAGAELN
;
A
#
# COMPACT_ATOMS: atom_id res chain seq x y z
N MET A 1 -9.58 7.57 17.13
CA MET A 1 -8.94 8.81 16.61
C MET A 1 -7.66 8.60 15.79
N SER A 2 -7.17 7.37 15.57
CA SER A 2 -5.94 7.12 14.79
C SER A 2 -6.00 7.63 13.34
N ILE A 3 -7.20 7.68 12.73
CA ILE A 3 -7.42 8.03 11.32
C ILE A 3 -7.02 9.47 11.00
N ALA A 4 -7.21 10.40 11.95
CA ALA A 4 -6.95 11.81 11.72
C ALA A 4 -5.48 12.10 11.39
N ARG A 5 -4.54 11.37 12.01
CA ARG A 5 -3.11 11.49 11.68
C ARG A 5 -2.85 11.13 10.21
N ASP A 6 -3.41 10.03 9.74
CA ASP A 6 -3.16 9.53 8.39
C ASP A 6 -3.87 10.39 7.34
N LEU A 7 -5.06 10.89 7.66
CA LEU A 7 -5.84 11.77 6.77
C LEU A 7 -5.29 13.20 6.69
N TYR A 8 -4.89 13.78 7.82
CA TYR A 8 -4.50 15.18 7.89
C TYR A 8 -3.00 15.35 8.02
N LEU A 9 -2.37 14.81 9.06
CA LEU A 9 -0.96 15.09 9.37
C LEU A 9 0.02 14.52 8.33
N GLN A 10 -0.17 13.30 7.87
CA GLN A 10 0.76 12.66 6.93
C GLN A 10 0.75 13.33 5.55
N ARG A 11 -0.33 14.03 5.18
CA ARG A 11 -0.50 14.64 3.85
C ARG A 11 0.26 15.94 3.66
N PHE A 12 0.48 16.70 4.72
CA PHE A 12 1.28 17.93 4.64
C PHE A 12 2.76 17.59 4.51
N ARG A 13 3.46 18.23 3.58
CA ARG A 13 4.91 18.04 3.38
C ARG A 13 5.73 18.83 4.39
N SER A 14 5.34 20.08 4.65
CA SER A 14 6.07 20.96 5.57
C SER A 14 5.87 20.52 7.01
N LEU A 15 6.96 20.51 7.78
CA LEU A 15 6.92 20.25 9.22
C LEU A 15 6.14 21.35 9.94
N GLU A 16 6.20 22.59 9.45
CA GLU A 16 5.48 23.72 10.04
C GLU A 16 3.96 23.54 9.89
N ASP A 17 3.50 23.13 8.70
CA ASP A 17 2.08 22.87 8.45
C ASP A 17 1.57 21.71 9.31
N ARG A 18 2.36 20.64 9.45
CA ARG A 18 2.03 19.52 10.35
C ARG A 18 1.86 19.98 11.79
N LYS A 19 2.73 20.87 12.28
CA LYS A 19 2.62 21.43 13.64
C LYS A 19 1.35 22.26 13.79
N LYS A 20 1.05 23.13 12.82
CA LYS A 20 -0.17 23.95 12.82
C LYS A 20 -1.43 23.10 12.82
N VAL A 21 -1.49 22.07 11.97
CA VAL A 21 -2.63 21.14 11.90
C VAL A 21 -2.76 20.34 13.19
N ALA A 22 -1.66 19.89 13.79
CA ALA A 22 -1.69 19.19 15.07
C ALA A 22 -2.22 20.08 16.20
N LEU A 23 -1.81 21.35 16.23
CA LEU A 23 -2.31 22.33 17.20
C LEU A 23 -3.82 22.56 17.02
N ARG A 24 -4.28 22.81 15.80
CA ARG A 24 -5.71 22.99 15.48
C ARG A 24 -6.54 21.75 15.83
N PHE A 25 -5.99 20.56 15.58
CA PHE A 25 -6.66 19.32 15.97
C PHE A 25 -6.82 19.22 17.48
N LYS A 26 -5.78 19.55 18.25
CA LYS A 26 -5.82 19.54 19.71
C LYS A 26 -6.82 20.55 20.27
N GLU A 27 -6.86 21.76 19.70
CA GLU A 27 -7.83 22.79 20.06
C GLU A 27 -9.28 22.34 19.84
N HIS A 28 -9.56 21.59 18.78
CA HIS A 28 -10.93 21.23 18.41
C HIS A 28 -11.42 19.91 19.00
N PHE A 29 -10.54 18.91 19.10
CA PHE A 29 -10.91 17.56 19.55
C PHE A 29 -10.44 17.23 20.97
N GLU A 30 -9.78 18.18 21.66
CA GLU A 30 -9.23 18.03 23.02
C GLU A 30 -8.32 16.79 23.18
N SER A 31 -7.72 16.34 22.07
CA SER A 31 -6.94 15.12 21.99
C SER A 31 -5.69 15.36 21.15
N ASP A 32 -4.61 14.69 21.52
CA ASP A 32 -3.38 14.74 20.73
C ASP A 32 -3.55 13.95 19.42
N ALA A 33 -3.25 14.61 18.30
CA ALA A 33 -3.29 13.99 16.97
C ALA A 33 -2.08 13.08 16.67
N ILE A 34 -1.02 13.23 17.46
CA ILE A 34 0.30 12.62 17.21
C ILE A 34 0.49 11.47 18.20
N TRP A 35 0.76 10.26 17.68
CA TRP A 35 1.20 9.14 18.50
C TRP A 35 2.69 9.29 18.85
N ASN A 36 3.02 9.24 20.14
CA ASN A 36 4.40 9.31 20.62
C ASN A 36 5.20 8.00 20.43
N SER A 37 4.60 6.98 19.79
CA SER A 37 5.27 5.71 19.53
C SER A 37 5.04 5.23 18.10
N PRO A 38 6.06 4.60 17.47
CA PRO A 38 5.89 3.97 16.18
C PRO A 38 4.84 2.87 16.26
N PRO A 39 4.00 2.69 15.23
CA PRO A 39 2.95 1.67 15.27
C PRO A 39 3.57 0.29 15.46
N LYS A 40 2.97 -0.54 16.31
CA LYS A 40 3.47 -1.91 16.53
C LYS A 40 3.05 -2.80 15.36
N LEU A 41 3.95 -3.68 14.96
CA LEU A 41 3.67 -4.73 13.99
C LEU A 41 3.45 -6.04 14.74
N ASP A 42 2.30 -6.67 14.52
CA ASP A 42 1.99 -8.02 14.99
C ASP A 42 1.55 -8.87 13.79
N VAL A 43 2.22 -10.00 13.61
CA VAL A 43 2.08 -10.86 12.43
C VAL A 43 1.61 -12.23 12.90
N GLN A 44 0.33 -12.51 12.74
CA GLN A 44 -0.27 -13.81 13.09
C GLN A 44 -0.44 -14.67 11.83
N ARG A 45 -0.87 -15.92 11.96
CA ARG A 45 -1.01 -16.83 10.80
C ARG A 45 -2.03 -16.34 9.77
N THR A 46 -3.15 -15.78 10.23
CA THR A 46 -4.29 -15.38 9.40
C THR A 46 -4.50 -13.87 9.36
N THR A 47 -3.91 -13.12 10.28
CA THR A 47 -4.11 -11.68 10.44
C THR A 47 -2.77 -10.96 10.56
N LEU A 48 -2.74 -9.75 10.03
CA LEU A 48 -1.63 -8.82 10.11
C LEU A 48 -2.15 -7.55 10.78
N ARG A 49 -1.58 -7.18 11.92
CA ARG A 49 -1.95 -5.96 12.63
C ARG A 49 -0.80 -4.96 12.61
N ILE A 50 -1.09 -3.74 12.15
CA ILE A 50 -0.15 -2.62 12.10
C ILE A 50 -0.81 -1.46 12.83
N GLY A 51 -0.32 -1.15 14.03
CA GLY A 51 -0.93 -0.14 14.89
C GLY A 51 -2.39 -0.47 15.21
N PHE A 52 -3.31 0.36 14.71
CA PHE A 52 -4.76 0.21 14.89
C PHE A 52 -5.47 -0.44 13.72
N THR A 53 -4.75 -0.83 12.67
CA THR A 53 -5.31 -1.42 11.46
C THR A 53 -5.02 -2.91 11.42
N GLU A 54 -6.00 -3.71 11.01
CA GLU A 54 -5.89 -5.16 10.84
C GLU A 54 -6.21 -5.57 9.40
N LEU A 55 -5.42 -6.49 8.84
CA LEU A 55 -5.54 -7.02 7.49
C LEU A 55 -5.58 -8.54 7.52
N SER A 56 -6.38 -9.14 6.63
CA SER A 56 -6.42 -10.60 6.45
C SER A 56 -5.27 -11.08 5.58
N ARG A 57 -4.52 -12.06 6.08
CA ARG A 57 -3.44 -12.74 5.35
C ARG A 57 -4.00 -13.90 4.53
N SER A 58 -3.46 -14.09 3.33
CA SER A 58 -3.78 -15.28 2.53
C SER A 58 -3.09 -16.51 3.12
N VAL A 59 -3.86 -17.60 3.25
CA VAL A 59 -3.34 -18.92 3.69
C VAL A 59 -2.77 -19.71 2.51
N ASN A 60 -3.15 -19.34 1.27
CA ASN A 60 -2.71 -20.00 0.04
C ASN A 60 -1.33 -19.51 -0.38
N ILE A 61 -0.32 -19.81 0.42
CA ILE A 61 1.09 -19.45 0.16
C ILE A 61 1.65 -20.25 -1.04
N GLY A 62 1.00 -21.34 -1.46
CA GLY A 62 1.55 -22.33 -2.41
C GLY A 62 0.99 -22.34 -3.83
N ARG A 63 0.24 -21.33 -4.30
CA ARG A 63 -0.29 -21.30 -5.68
C ARG A 63 0.32 -20.26 -6.61
N THR A 64 1.26 -19.46 -6.13
CA THR A 64 2.05 -18.57 -6.97
C THR A 64 3.39 -19.23 -7.25
N ASP A 65 3.76 -19.26 -8.52
CA ASP A 65 5.01 -19.84 -8.99
C ASP A 65 6.20 -19.27 -8.20
N PRO A 66 7.17 -20.11 -7.81
CA PRO A 66 8.32 -19.69 -7.02
C PRO A 66 9.17 -18.60 -7.69
N GLU A 67 9.06 -18.44 -9.02
CA GLU A 67 9.75 -17.41 -9.81
C GLU A 67 9.16 -15.99 -9.63
N GLU A 68 7.90 -15.87 -9.22
CA GLU A 68 7.24 -14.56 -9.02
C GLU A 68 7.33 -14.03 -7.57
N ARG A 69 7.92 -14.81 -6.65
CA ARG A 69 8.26 -14.28 -5.35
C ARG A 69 9.44 -13.34 -5.55
N CYS A 70 9.27 -12.05 -5.28
CA CYS A 70 10.40 -11.15 -5.10
C CYS A 70 11.24 -11.67 -3.94
N SER A 71 12.22 -12.51 -4.24
CA SER A 71 13.25 -12.98 -3.32
C SER A 71 14.33 -11.90 -3.17
N GLU A 72 13.91 -10.69 -2.80
CA GLU A 72 14.78 -9.71 -2.19
C GLU A 72 14.49 -9.77 -0.69
N ASP A 73 15.52 -9.95 0.13
CA ASP A 73 15.37 -9.90 1.58
C ASP A 73 14.87 -8.51 2.00
N LEU A 74 13.56 -8.35 2.13
CA LEU A 74 12.97 -7.08 2.52
C LEU A 74 13.26 -6.81 4.00
N VAL A 75 14.23 -5.93 4.23
CA VAL A 75 14.55 -5.45 5.57
C VAL A 75 13.46 -4.50 6.04
N LEU A 76 12.80 -4.89 7.13
CA LEU A 76 11.71 -4.13 7.71
C LEU A 76 12.24 -3.00 8.60
N PHE A 77 12.24 -1.77 8.09
CA PHE A 77 12.63 -0.59 8.87
C PHE A 77 11.46 0.01 9.65
N ARG A 78 11.66 0.31 10.94
CA ARG A 78 10.64 0.96 11.81
C ARG A 78 10.16 2.30 11.27
N THR A 79 10.99 3.00 10.51
CA THR A 79 10.66 4.27 9.86
C THR A 79 9.54 4.14 8.82
N LEU A 80 9.34 2.93 8.27
CA LEU A 80 8.27 2.65 7.29
C LEU A 80 6.92 2.36 7.95
N PHE A 81 6.88 2.12 9.26
CA PHE A 81 5.67 1.69 9.97
C PHE A 81 4.51 2.68 9.86
N PRO A 82 4.69 4.00 9.99
CA PRO A 82 3.60 4.95 9.80
C PRO A 82 2.98 4.89 8.40
N SER A 83 3.81 4.69 7.37
CA SER A 83 3.36 4.55 5.99
C SER A 83 2.67 3.20 5.76
N LEU A 84 3.21 2.13 6.33
CA LEU A 84 2.58 0.79 6.31
C LEU A 84 1.19 0.82 6.96
N GLU A 85 1.04 1.46 8.13
CA GLU A 85 -0.27 1.59 8.79
C GLU A 85 -1.27 2.37 7.93
N ALA A 86 -0.84 3.46 7.30
CA ALA A 86 -1.68 4.28 6.44
C ALA A 86 -2.12 3.54 5.17
N VAL A 87 -1.21 2.83 4.51
CA VAL A 87 -1.54 1.99 3.33
C VAL A 87 -2.48 0.87 3.74
N ALA A 88 -2.19 0.16 4.83
CA ALA A 88 -3.06 -0.89 5.35
C ALA A 88 -4.47 -0.37 5.63
N ARG A 89 -4.58 0.86 6.13
CA ARG A 89 -5.86 1.50 6.41
C ARG A 89 -6.62 1.81 5.13
N CYS A 90 -5.95 2.34 4.11
CA CYS A 90 -6.56 2.53 2.80
C CYS A 90 -7.11 1.22 2.22
N ILE A 91 -6.36 0.12 2.33
CA ILE A 91 -6.81 -1.21 1.88
C ILE A 91 -8.06 -1.65 2.64
N THR A 92 -8.04 -1.53 3.98
CA THR A 92 -9.19 -1.90 4.83
C THR A 92 -10.45 -1.10 4.49
N MET A 93 -10.28 0.20 4.20
CA MET A 93 -11.36 1.10 3.82
C MET A 93 -11.74 1.03 2.34
N LYS A 94 -11.06 0.22 1.52
CA LYS A 94 -11.21 0.17 0.06
C LYS A 94 -11.01 1.53 -0.62
N TRP A 95 -10.05 2.32 -0.11
CA TRP A 95 -9.69 3.62 -0.67
C TRP A 95 -8.47 3.51 -1.58
N PRO A 96 -8.48 4.16 -2.76
CA PRO A 96 -7.28 4.35 -3.57
C PRO A 96 -6.18 5.02 -2.74
N CYS A 97 -4.96 4.48 -2.80
CA CYS A 97 -3.82 5.01 -2.06
C CYS A 97 -2.81 5.62 -3.03
N LEU A 98 -2.37 6.83 -2.75
CA LEU A 98 -1.30 7.52 -3.50
C LEU A 98 -0.12 7.79 -2.55
N LEU A 99 1.03 7.19 -2.83
CA LEU A 99 2.27 7.41 -2.10
C LEU A 99 3.13 8.46 -2.81
N VAL A 100 3.39 9.59 -2.14
CA VAL A 100 4.16 10.70 -2.70
C VAL A 100 5.37 10.99 -1.82
N GLY A 101 6.53 11.17 -2.43
CA GLY A 101 7.76 11.53 -1.73
C GLY A 101 8.99 11.46 -2.64
N PRO A 102 10.17 11.88 -2.16
CA PRO A 102 11.41 11.87 -2.93
C PRO A 102 11.78 10.48 -3.47
N SER A 103 12.60 10.42 -4.50
CA SER A 103 13.19 9.14 -4.96
C SER A 103 13.93 8.45 -3.80
N CYS A 104 13.96 7.12 -3.81
CA CYS A 104 14.58 6.30 -2.77
C CYS A 104 13.97 6.42 -1.35
N SER A 105 12.80 7.03 -1.19
CA SER A 105 12.12 7.13 0.12
C SER A 105 11.39 5.84 0.57
N GLY A 106 11.60 4.71 -0.10
CA GLY A 106 11.00 3.42 0.26
C GLY A 106 9.53 3.22 -0.12
N LYS A 107 8.97 3.99 -1.06
CA LYS A 107 7.55 3.86 -1.47
C LYS A 107 7.20 2.47 -1.99
N THR A 108 8.00 1.97 -2.95
CA THR A 108 7.82 0.63 -3.52
C THR A 108 8.04 -0.44 -2.47
N THR A 109 9.04 -0.25 -1.60
CA THR A 109 9.32 -1.14 -0.47
C THR A 109 8.12 -1.28 0.45
N VAL A 110 7.44 -0.18 0.82
CA VAL A 110 6.24 -0.23 1.68
C VAL A 110 5.15 -1.12 1.07
N ILE A 111 4.88 -0.98 -0.23
CA ILE A 111 3.83 -1.78 -0.91
C ILE A 111 4.24 -3.26 -0.99
N ARG A 112 5.49 -3.55 -1.40
CA ARG A 112 6.01 -4.92 -1.52
C ARG A 112 6.03 -5.63 -0.17
N THR A 113 6.60 -4.99 0.85
CA THR A 113 6.62 -5.50 2.23
C THR A 113 5.22 -5.77 2.75
N LEU A 114 4.24 -4.88 2.49
CA LEU A 114 2.86 -5.12 2.92
C LEU A 114 2.23 -6.32 2.20
N GLY A 115 2.49 -6.47 0.90
CA GLY A 115 2.05 -7.63 0.11
C GLY A 115 2.60 -8.94 0.66
N GLU A 116 3.90 -9.01 0.92
CA GLU A 116 4.57 -10.16 1.53
C GLU A 116 4.03 -10.47 2.93
N LEU A 117 3.89 -9.46 3.80
CA LEU A 117 3.30 -9.63 5.12
C LEU A 117 1.85 -10.13 5.03
N CYS A 118 1.10 -9.75 4.00
CA CYS A 118 -0.26 -10.24 3.77
C CYS A 118 -0.32 -11.58 3.02
N ASN A 119 0.82 -12.13 2.58
CA ASN A 119 0.90 -13.26 1.65
C ASN A 119 0.07 -13.04 0.37
N ARG A 120 0.05 -11.82 -0.16
CA ARG A 120 -0.69 -11.47 -1.38
C ARG A 120 0.26 -11.10 -2.50
N ARG A 121 -0.05 -11.57 -3.71
CA ARG A 121 0.65 -11.14 -4.92
C ARG A 121 0.39 -9.66 -5.15
N ILE A 122 1.45 -8.91 -5.42
CA ILE A 122 1.38 -7.52 -5.88
C ILE A 122 1.69 -7.54 -7.37
N ILE A 123 0.79 -6.95 -8.16
CA ILE A 123 1.01 -6.74 -9.58
C ILE A 123 1.48 -5.29 -9.72
N GLN A 124 2.68 -5.12 -10.29
CA GLN A 124 3.25 -3.81 -10.56
C GLN A 124 3.12 -3.51 -12.05
N VAL A 125 2.51 -2.38 -12.37
CA VAL A 125 2.46 -1.83 -13.73
C VAL A 125 3.25 -0.52 -13.73
N ASN A 126 4.25 -0.42 -14.60
CA ASN A 126 5.09 0.77 -14.70
C ASN A 126 4.51 1.71 -15.75
N LEU A 127 4.03 2.88 -15.32
CA LEU A 127 3.48 3.88 -16.24
C LEU A 127 4.57 4.85 -16.70
N THR A 128 4.62 5.07 -18.01
CA THR A 128 5.47 6.08 -18.66
C THR A 128 4.59 7.08 -19.40
N PRO A 129 5.12 8.25 -19.82
CA PRO A 129 4.37 9.19 -20.66
C PRO A 129 3.88 8.59 -22.00
N SER A 130 4.50 7.50 -22.45
CA SER A 130 4.11 6.75 -23.64
C SER A 130 3.19 5.55 -23.35
N SER A 131 2.85 5.29 -22.09
CA SER A 131 1.92 4.22 -21.74
C SER A 131 0.50 4.57 -22.18
N ASP A 132 -0.15 3.64 -22.89
CA ASP A 132 -1.49 3.80 -23.45
C ASP A 132 -2.53 3.06 -22.58
N VAL A 133 -3.80 3.45 -22.66
CA VAL A 133 -4.94 2.80 -22.01
C VAL A 133 -5.04 1.33 -22.41
N ASN A 134 -4.68 0.99 -23.65
CA ASN A 134 -4.66 -0.40 -24.13
C ASN A 134 -3.69 -1.29 -23.36
N GLU A 135 -2.62 -0.74 -22.77
CA GLU A 135 -1.69 -1.49 -21.91
C GLU A 135 -2.34 -1.89 -20.57
N LEU A 136 -3.30 -1.10 -20.10
CA LEU A 136 -3.98 -1.32 -18.82
C LEU A 136 -5.27 -2.12 -18.93
N VAL A 137 -6.09 -1.82 -19.94
CA VAL A 137 -7.41 -2.41 -20.13
C VAL A 137 -7.36 -3.61 -21.08
N GLY A 138 -6.31 -3.69 -21.91
CA GLY A 138 -6.19 -4.63 -23.02
C GLY A 138 -6.73 -4.05 -24.32
N GLY A 139 -6.23 -4.57 -25.44
CA GLY A 139 -6.79 -4.34 -26.77
C GLY A 139 -7.80 -5.43 -27.12
N PHE A 140 -8.69 -5.12 -28.05
CA PHE A 140 -9.51 -6.14 -28.70
C PHE A 140 -8.74 -6.73 -29.88
N GLU A 141 -8.55 -8.05 -29.89
CA GLU A 141 -8.01 -8.79 -31.04
C GLU A 141 -9.18 -9.49 -31.74
N GLN A 142 -9.46 -9.09 -32.97
CA GLN A 142 -10.45 -9.76 -33.80
C GLN A 142 -9.84 -11.06 -34.33
N VAL A 143 -10.33 -12.19 -33.84
CA VAL A 143 -9.95 -13.50 -34.37
C VAL A 143 -10.84 -13.78 -35.57
N ASP A 144 -10.29 -13.69 -36.79
CA ASP A 144 -11.00 -14.09 -37.99
C ASP A 144 -11.05 -15.63 -38.05
N ASN A 145 -12.24 -16.21 -37.94
CA ASN A 145 -12.48 -17.65 -38.03
C ASN A 145 -12.32 -18.22 -39.45
N ALA A 146 -11.33 -17.76 -40.22
CA ALA A 146 -11.10 -18.17 -41.61
C ALA A 146 -10.39 -19.55 -41.75
N GLY A 147 -10.51 -20.43 -40.76
CA GLY A 147 -9.87 -21.76 -40.77
C GLY A 147 -10.62 -22.86 -40.02
N ALA A 148 -11.88 -22.65 -39.63
CA ALA A 148 -12.70 -23.68 -38.98
C ALA A 148 -13.46 -24.59 -39.98
N GLU A 149 -13.24 -24.41 -41.28
CA GLU A 149 -13.68 -25.34 -42.33
C GLU A 149 -12.43 -25.80 -43.09
N LEU A 150 -12.12 -27.10 -43.02
CA LEU A 150 -11.00 -27.87 -43.62
C LEU A 150 -9.93 -28.35 -42.61
N ASN A 151 -10.33 -29.31 -41.75
CA ASN A 151 -9.70 -30.65 -41.62
C ASN A 151 -10.46 -31.51 -40.61
#